data_AF-Q0C9R8-F1
#
_entry.id   AF-Q0C9R8-F1
#
_cell.length_a   1.000
_cell.length_b   1.000
_cell.length_c   1.000
_cell.angle_alpha   90.00
_cell.angle_beta   90.00
_cell.angle_gamma   90.00
#
_symmetry.space_group_name_H-M   'P 1'
#
loop_
_entity.id
_entity.type
_entity.pdbx_description
1 polymer ?
#
loop_
_entity_poly.entity_id
_entity_poly.type
_entity_poly.pdbx_seq_one_letter_code
_entity_poly.pdbx_strand_id
1 'polypeptide(L)'
;MATLLYISRILFILSLLSATNALALRSQNVLSPSVPQALQVSLNDGAAVLPEQSASNPSLESAEESADFSDDTLRDLLDALNVMQDEYFELWQGTWPTSIDWTAAVLGTHVSATLSSLSSTFDDVLSSDVLLKTEEEISGIGERFLAFENLINRFFSQTTAFYFGENAISLRGQAFDDMLWVVLGWLESIKFQVLHSDLHYGDFSWPNTTTKQYWHGSQLQEPAAHRARLFHGLASGGWDESLCGGGMIWSPYLTPYKNAITNELYIAASVGMYLYYPGDIIDSPFMPTGMNDDKWTDGYPHHPAHLQAAIEGYKWLNASGMTGIGGLYADGFHIRGWKGSDKPGTRKCDVLNTMVYTYNQGVILSGLRGLWLATASMQYLQDGHRLVRQVIDATGWPDRTSRKWAGLGRGGVLEEICDSTGSCSQNSQTFKGIFFHHLTEFCRPIHPQEARFLASSNQTTEEHSEWQDTYEWHQARCGTYLKWIEHNANAALMTRDEDGKFGMWWGRKYRQLDNAIMTTSHLPRGAIDYRNYGDQAEGSEPLAGMLRGFASQLTDDQSASFEHEKPGLSYPGRTYEQTRLTKVQDNGQVRESDYNDRGRGRTVETQSMGVAVLRALYQWKYASGSAIERTA
;
A
#
# COMPACT_ATOMS: atom_id res chain seq x y z
N MET A 1 27.56 32.80 50.58
CA MET A 1 26.57 33.89 50.38
C MET A 1 26.83 34.75 49.15
N ALA A 2 28.08 34.96 48.69
CA ALA A 2 28.35 35.73 47.47
C ALA A 2 27.92 35.05 46.14
N THR A 3 27.90 33.72 46.09
CA THR A 3 27.52 32.93 44.89
C THR A 3 26.01 32.87 44.64
N LEU A 4 25.17 32.93 45.69
CA LEU A 4 23.70 32.99 45.54
C LEU A 4 23.22 34.36 45.04
N LEU A 5 23.91 35.44 45.41
CA LEU A 5 23.59 36.79 44.96
C LEU A 5 23.94 37.04 43.47
N TYR A 6 24.91 36.30 42.93
CA TYR A 6 25.28 36.38 41.52
C TYR A 6 24.28 35.67 40.60
N ILE A 7 23.78 34.51 41.01
CA ILE A 7 22.78 33.73 40.28
C ILE A 7 21.40 34.43 40.29
N SER A 8 21.03 35.05 41.43
CA SER A 8 19.79 35.82 41.53
C SER A 8 19.80 37.11 40.68
N ARG A 9 20.97 37.75 40.49
CA ARG A 9 21.11 38.92 39.60
C ARG A 9 21.05 38.58 38.11
N ILE A 10 21.50 37.40 37.70
CA ILE A 10 21.42 36.95 36.28
C ILE A 10 19.97 36.58 35.90
N LEU A 11 19.24 35.92 36.81
CA LEU A 11 17.83 35.58 36.60
C LEU A 11 16.91 36.82 36.53
N PHE A 12 17.25 37.90 37.23
CA PHE A 12 16.47 39.14 37.20
C PHE A 12 16.73 40.00 35.94
N ILE A 13 17.90 39.85 35.29
CA ILE A 13 18.22 40.56 34.04
C ILE A 13 17.60 39.85 32.84
N LEU A 14 17.45 38.52 32.89
CA LEU A 14 16.79 37.73 31.84
C LEU A 14 15.25 37.89 31.83
N SER A 15 14.63 38.20 32.97
CA SER A 15 13.17 38.45 33.06
C SER A 15 12.75 39.86 32.65
N LEU A 16 13.69 40.80 32.53
CA LEU A 16 13.43 42.19 32.10
C LEU A 16 13.69 42.44 30.60
N LEU A 17 14.17 41.45 29.85
CA LEU A 17 14.40 41.55 28.40
C LEU A 17 13.31 40.87 27.53
N SER A 18 12.33 40.21 28.14
CA SER A 18 11.24 39.52 27.43
C SER A 18 9.92 40.31 27.37
N ALA A 19 9.91 41.55 27.86
CA ALA A 19 8.76 42.44 27.76
C ALA A 19 9.09 43.65 26.87
N THR A 20 9.00 43.50 25.54
CA THR A 20 8.71 44.60 24.59
C THR A 20 8.66 44.04 23.16
N ASN A 21 7.44 43.71 22.73
CA ASN A 21 6.85 43.93 21.40
C ASN A 21 5.71 42.95 21.16
N ALA A 22 4.70 43.01 22.04
CA ALA A 22 3.36 42.59 21.69
C ALA A 22 2.63 43.84 21.15
N LEU A 23 2.76 44.09 19.86
CA LEU A 23 1.83 44.94 19.13
C LEU A 23 1.14 44.07 18.09
N ALA A 24 -0.16 43.94 18.29
CA ALA A 24 -1.10 43.22 17.46
C ALA A 24 -1.01 43.66 15.99
N LEU A 25 -0.96 42.68 15.07
CA LEU A 25 -1.36 42.88 13.69
C LEU A 25 -2.36 41.80 13.28
N ARG A 26 -3.60 42.29 13.30
CA ARG A 26 -4.85 41.81 12.72
C ARG A 26 -4.66 41.10 11.38
N SER A 27 -5.39 39.99 11.21
CA SER A 27 -5.70 39.33 9.93
C SER A 27 -5.95 40.34 8.81
N GLN A 28 -5.20 40.21 7.71
CA GLN A 28 -5.54 40.81 6.42
C GLN A 28 -5.27 39.81 5.29
N ASN A 29 -6.38 39.35 4.72
CA ASN A 29 -6.66 39.00 3.33
C ASN A 29 -5.46 38.79 2.38
N VAL A 30 -5.43 37.56 1.87
CA VAL A 30 -4.68 37.10 0.69
C VAL A 30 -4.99 37.99 -0.52
N LEU A 31 -3.93 38.57 -1.10
CA LEU A 31 -3.96 39.16 -2.44
C LEU A 31 -3.34 38.15 -3.42
N SER A 32 -4.19 37.61 -4.29
CA SER A 32 -3.81 36.77 -5.44
C SER A 32 -2.99 37.56 -6.47
N PRO A 33 -2.02 36.95 -7.16
CA PRO A 33 -1.42 37.54 -8.35
C PRO A 33 -2.31 37.29 -9.57
N SER A 34 -2.65 38.37 -10.26
CA SER A 34 -3.38 38.40 -11.54
C SER A 34 -2.53 37.87 -12.71
N VAL A 35 -3.10 36.98 -13.53
CA VAL A 35 -2.56 36.58 -14.85
C VAL A 35 -3.58 36.95 -15.95
N PRO A 36 -3.16 37.39 -17.15
CA PRO A 36 -4.00 38.15 -18.08
C PRO A 36 -4.92 37.30 -18.96
N GLN A 37 -6.02 37.95 -19.35
CA GLN A 37 -7.04 37.54 -20.31
C GLN A 37 -6.51 36.85 -21.59
N ALA A 38 -7.12 35.71 -21.93
CA ALA A 38 -7.14 35.18 -23.28
C ALA A 38 -8.59 34.97 -23.74
N LEU A 39 -8.91 35.72 -24.80
CA LEU A 39 -10.07 35.74 -25.69
C LEU A 39 -11.01 34.51 -25.72
N GLN A 40 -12.29 34.81 -25.47
CA GLN A 40 -13.45 33.98 -25.83
C GLN A 40 -13.57 33.83 -27.36
N VAL A 41 -13.75 32.59 -27.81
CA VAL A 41 -14.42 32.28 -29.08
C VAL A 41 -15.57 31.32 -28.78
N SER A 42 -16.78 31.83 -28.93
CA SER A 42 -18.04 31.08 -28.93
C SER A 42 -18.15 30.28 -30.22
N LEU A 43 -18.50 29.00 -30.13
CA LEU A 43 -19.26 28.32 -31.18
C LEU A 43 -20.26 27.35 -30.57
N ASN A 44 -21.50 27.59 -30.95
CA ASN A 44 -22.75 26.97 -30.56
C ASN A 44 -23.06 25.76 -31.47
N ASP A 45 -23.98 24.93 -30.98
CA ASP A 45 -24.92 24.07 -31.72
C ASP A 45 -24.44 22.75 -32.35
N GLY A 46 -25.18 21.69 -32.01
CA GLY A 46 -25.15 20.42 -32.75
C GLY A 46 -25.76 19.22 -32.02
N ALA A 47 -26.99 19.34 -31.52
CA ALA A 47 -27.76 18.19 -31.04
C ALA A 47 -28.03 17.19 -32.18
N ALA A 48 -27.73 15.90 -31.95
CA ALA A 48 -28.15 14.81 -32.82
C ALA A 48 -28.69 13.65 -31.97
N VAL A 49 -30.02 13.50 -32.05
CA VAL A 49 -30.84 12.41 -31.50
C VAL A 49 -30.68 11.16 -32.36
N LEU A 50 -30.48 9.99 -31.74
CA LEU A 50 -30.70 8.66 -32.33
C LEU A 50 -31.19 7.66 -31.24
N PRO A 51 -31.90 6.58 -31.63
CA PRO A 51 -33.21 6.23 -31.05
C PRO A 51 -33.21 5.10 -30.02
N GLU A 52 -34.29 5.08 -29.23
CA GLU A 52 -34.72 4.03 -28.30
C GLU A 52 -34.66 2.63 -28.92
N GLN A 53 -33.93 1.73 -28.26
CA GLN A 53 -34.18 0.29 -28.34
C GLN A 53 -34.59 -0.20 -26.95
N SER A 54 -35.77 -0.84 -26.92
CA SER A 54 -36.41 -1.44 -25.77
C SER A 54 -35.49 -2.45 -25.05
N ALA A 55 -35.02 -2.09 -23.86
CA ALA A 55 -34.42 -3.04 -22.93
C ALA A 55 -35.55 -3.74 -22.15
N SER A 56 -35.68 -5.04 -22.34
CA SER A 56 -36.45 -5.93 -21.47
C SER A 56 -35.85 -5.92 -20.07
N ASN A 57 -36.70 -5.71 -19.05
CA ASN A 57 -36.36 -5.76 -17.62
C ASN A 57 -35.50 -6.99 -17.27
N PRO A 58 -34.33 -6.83 -16.63
CA PRO A 58 -33.71 -7.92 -15.90
C PRO A 58 -34.47 -8.07 -14.57
N SER A 59 -35.20 -9.17 -14.46
CA SER A 59 -35.96 -9.59 -13.28
C SER A 59 -35.05 -10.13 -12.17
N LEU A 60 -35.47 -9.89 -10.91
CA LEU A 60 -35.20 -10.56 -9.61
C LEU A 60 -34.09 -11.64 -9.47
N GLU A 61 -33.86 -12.50 -10.46
CA GLU A 61 -32.82 -13.54 -10.47
C GLU A 61 -31.40 -12.96 -10.41
N SER A 62 -31.14 -11.79 -11.01
CA SER A 62 -29.80 -11.18 -10.97
C SER A 62 -29.43 -10.61 -9.60
N ALA A 63 -30.43 -10.26 -8.78
CA ALA A 63 -30.22 -9.74 -7.43
C ALA A 63 -29.91 -10.90 -6.46
N GLU A 64 -30.65 -12.01 -6.57
CA GLU A 64 -30.41 -13.23 -5.77
C GLU A 64 -29.04 -13.86 -6.06
N GLU A 65 -28.61 -13.97 -7.33
CA GLU A 65 -27.23 -14.42 -7.65
C GLU A 65 -26.17 -13.47 -7.05
N SER A 66 -26.36 -12.15 -7.15
CA SER A 66 -25.38 -11.16 -6.66
C SER A 66 -25.21 -11.16 -5.14
N ALA A 67 -26.26 -11.50 -4.39
CA ALA A 67 -26.23 -11.62 -2.93
C ALA A 67 -25.48 -12.89 -2.49
N ASP A 68 -25.76 -14.04 -3.11
CA ASP A 68 -25.09 -15.33 -2.82
C ASP A 68 -23.57 -15.27 -3.11
N PHE A 69 -23.18 -14.63 -4.23
CA PHE A 69 -21.77 -14.42 -4.58
C PHE A 69 -21.01 -13.46 -3.65
N SER A 70 -21.70 -12.58 -2.93
CA SER A 70 -21.10 -11.60 -2.02
C SER A 70 -20.85 -12.20 -0.64
N ASP A 71 -21.69 -13.15 -0.21
CA ASP A 71 -21.51 -13.91 1.03
C ASP A 71 -20.31 -14.87 0.96
N ASP A 72 -20.14 -15.57 -0.17
CA ASP A 72 -18.97 -16.44 -0.40
C ASP A 72 -17.63 -15.67 -0.30
N THR A 73 -17.61 -14.43 -0.78
CA THR A 73 -16.41 -13.59 -0.76
C THR A 73 -16.09 -13.10 0.66
N LEU A 74 -17.13 -12.76 1.42
CA LEU A 74 -16.99 -12.41 2.84
C LEU A 74 -16.44 -13.60 3.62
N ARG A 75 -17.00 -14.80 3.42
CA ARG A 75 -16.52 -16.03 4.07
C ARG A 75 -15.05 -16.30 3.74
N ASP A 76 -14.67 -16.29 2.46
CA ASP A 76 -13.28 -16.50 2.05
C ASP A 76 -12.32 -15.45 2.66
N LEU A 77 -12.73 -14.19 2.75
CA LEU A 77 -11.96 -13.12 3.39
C LEU A 77 -11.79 -13.35 4.89
N LEU A 78 -12.87 -13.70 5.59
CA LEU A 78 -12.83 -13.99 7.03
C LEU A 78 -12.01 -15.24 7.33
N ASP A 79 -12.11 -16.29 6.51
CA ASP A 79 -11.28 -17.48 6.64
C ASP A 79 -9.79 -17.15 6.44
N ALA A 80 -9.46 -16.35 5.42
CA ALA A 80 -8.08 -15.92 5.19
C ALA A 80 -7.54 -15.06 6.35
N LEU A 81 -8.36 -14.16 6.90
CA LEU A 81 -8.00 -13.31 8.03
C LEU A 81 -7.85 -14.12 9.32
N ASN A 82 -8.75 -15.07 9.59
CA ASN A 82 -8.67 -16.00 10.71
C ASN A 82 -7.37 -16.80 10.64
N VAL A 83 -7.02 -17.40 9.49
CA VAL A 83 -5.73 -18.10 9.35
C VAL A 83 -4.56 -17.14 9.61
N MET A 84 -4.59 -15.91 9.10
CA MET A 84 -3.52 -14.93 9.36
C MET A 84 -3.37 -14.56 10.85
N GLN A 85 -4.45 -14.57 11.62
CA GLN A 85 -4.45 -14.16 13.02
C GLN A 85 -4.37 -15.32 14.01
N ASP A 86 -4.83 -16.51 13.65
CA ASP A 86 -4.85 -17.67 14.53
C ASP A 86 -3.58 -18.51 14.38
N GLU A 87 -3.02 -18.61 13.17
CA GLU A 87 -1.84 -19.45 12.89
C GLU A 87 -0.51 -18.68 12.97
N TYR A 88 -0.53 -17.37 12.73
CA TYR A 88 0.69 -16.58 12.57
C TYR A 88 0.87 -15.46 13.60
N PHE A 89 -0.18 -15.00 14.28
CA PHE A 89 -0.10 -13.91 15.25
C PHE A 89 -0.03 -14.44 16.69
N GLU A 90 1.00 -14.04 17.42
CA GLU A 90 1.19 -14.42 18.82
C GLU A 90 0.72 -13.28 19.72
N LEU A 91 -0.48 -13.43 20.32
CA LEU A 91 -1.12 -12.37 21.11
C LEU A 91 -0.24 -11.84 22.25
N TRP A 92 0.52 -12.71 22.93
CA TRP A 92 1.37 -12.33 24.06
C TRP A 92 2.65 -11.60 23.63
N GLN A 93 3.11 -11.81 22.38
CA GLN A 93 4.18 -11.01 21.80
C GLN A 93 3.62 -9.73 21.17
N GLY A 94 2.34 -9.74 20.78
CA GLY A 94 1.72 -8.67 20.02
C GLY A 94 2.35 -8.54 18.64
N THR A 95 2.67 -9.63 17.96
CA THR A 95 3.25 -9.56 16.60
C THR A 95 3.10 -10.89 15.86
N TRP A 96 3.42 -10.88 14.57
CA TRP A 96 3.64 -12.07 13.76
C TRP A 96 5.12 -12.46 13.82
N PRO A 97 5.54 -13.43 14.65
CA PRO A 97 6.96 -13.62 14.97
C PRO A 97 7.83 -14.07 13.80
N THR A 98 7.20 -14.61 12.74
CA THR A 98 7.89 -15.06 11.52
C THR A 98 8.08 -13.95 10.49
N SER A 99 7.40 -12.80 10.67
CA SER A 99 7.56 -11.61 9.84
C SER A 99 8.85 -10.85 10.21
N ILE A 100 9.29 -9.99 9.31
CA ILE A 100 10.33 -8.96 9.60
C ILE A 100 9.66 -7.61 9.89
N ASP A 101 10.40 -6.72 10.56
CA ASP A 101 9.85 -5.48 11.14
C ASP A 101 8.94 -4.69 10.18
N TRP A 102 9.38 -4.37 8.96
CA TRP A 102 8.56 -3.59 8.01
C TRP A 102 7.39 -4.40 7.43
N THR A 103 7.56 -5.71 7.25
CA THR A 103 6.43 -6.56 6.80
C THR A 103 5.37 -6.65 7.88
N ALA A 104 5.74 -6.69 9.16
CA ALA A 104 4.78 -6.67 10.26
C ALA A 104 3.90 -5.40 10.24
N ALA A 105 4.48 -4.23 9.93
CA ALA A 105 3.73 -3.00 9.74
C ALA A 105 2.71 -3.12 8.58
N VAL A 106 3.10 -3.76 7.46
CA VAL A 106 2.18 -4.05 6.35
C VAL A 106 1.08 -5.03 6.76
N LEU A 107 1.39 -6.09 7.51
CA LEU A 107 0.40 -7.03 8.03
C LEU A 107 -0.65 -6.31 8.88
N GLY A 108 -0.22 -5.45 9.81
CA GLY A 108 -1.11 -4.62 10.63
C GLY A 108 -1.96 -3.64 9.82
N THR A 109 -1.39 -3.09 8.74
CA THR A 109 -2.11 -2.27 7.76
C THR A 109 -3.24 -3.08 7.11
N HIS A 110 -2.96 -4.30 6.65
CA HIS A 110 -3.97 -5.16 6.02
C HIS A 110 -5.08 -5.56 6.98
N VAL A 111 -4.80 -5.81 8.27
CA VAL A 111 -5.83 -6.04 9.30
C VAL A 111 -6.71 -4.80 9.42
N SER A 112 -6.14 -3.63 9.71
CA SER A 112 -6.88 -2.37 9.91
C SER A 112 -7.73 -2.00 8.69
N ALA A 113 -7.18 -2.18 7.49
CA ALA A 113 -7.87 -1.91 6.24
C ALA A 113 -9.03 -2.89 6.00
N THR A 114 -8.88 -4.16 6.40
CA THR A 114 -9.95 -5.16 6.34
C THR A 114 -11.08 -4.82 7.32
N LEU A 115 -10.75 -4.37 8.54
CA LEU A 115 -11.76 -3.90 9.49
C LEU A 115 -12.52 -2.66 9.00
N SER A 116 -11.82 -1.74 8.32
CA SER A 116 -12.48 -0.62 7.63
C SER A 116 -13.46 -1.12 6.57
N SER A 117 -13.04 -2.09 5.77
CA SER A 117 -13.90 -2.69 4.75
C SER A 117 -15.14 -3.33 5.34
N LEU A 118 -15.01 -4.15 6.38
CA LEU A 118 -16.13 -4.79 7.07
C LEU A 118 -17.06 -3.76 7.74
N SER A 119 -16.50 -2.70 8.32
CA SER A 119 -17.30 -1.65 8.97
C SER A 119 -18.08 -0.80 7.99
N SER A 120 -17.52 -0.55 6.79
CA SER A 120 -18.16 0.26 5.76
C SER A 120 -19.35 -0.40 5.06
N THR A 121 -19.42 -1.73 5.08
CA THR A 121 -20.40 -2.55 4.34
C THR A 121 -21.41 -3.24 5.25
N PHE A 122 -21.28 -3.09 6.57
CA PHE A 122 -22.14 -3.77 7.54
C PHE A 122 -23.64 -3.49 7.31
N ASP A 123 -24.00 -2.24 7.07
CA ASP A 123 -25.40 -1.84 6.85
C ASP A 123 -25.96 -2.44 5.54
N ASP A 124 -25.14 -2.58 4.50
CA ASP A 124 -25.52 -3.21 3.24
C ASP A 124 -25.74 -4.72 3.42
N VAL A 125 -24.88 -5.38 4.21
CA VAL A 125 -25.03 -6.80 4.58
C VAL A 125 -26.30 -7.03 5.40
N LEU A 126 -26.61 -6.13 6.34
CA LEU A 126 -27.86 -6.18 7.09
C LEU A 126 -29.07 -5.95 6.18
N SER A 127 -29.00 -5.01 5.25
CA SER A 127 -30.12 -4.62 4.38
C SER A 127 -30.44 -5.66 3.30
N SER A 128 -29.43 -6.36 2.79
CA SER A 128 -29.57 -7.43 1.78
C SER A 128 -30.45 -8.60 2.27
N ASP A 129 -30.53 -8.82 3.57
CA ASP A 129 -31.30 -9.91 4.21
C ASP A 129 -32.70 -9.43 4.69
N VAL A 130 -32.98 -8.13 4.68
CA VAL A 130 -34.17 -7.49 5.29
C VAL A 130 -35.34 -7.33 4.30
N LEU A 131 -35.17 -7.72 3.02
CA LEU A 131 -36.26 -7.64 2.03
C LEU A 131 -37.41 -8.67 2.26
N LEU A 132 -37.43 -9.41 3.38
CA LEU A 132 -38.50 -10.35 3.75
C LEU A 132 -38.91 -10.37 5.25
N LYS A 133 -39.64 -9.33 5.71
CA LYS A 133 -40.77 -9.38 6.70
C LYS A 133 -40.55 -9.52 8.25
N THR A 134 -41.57 -9.04 8.99
CA THR A 134 -42.10 -9.44 10.34
C THR A 134 -41.39 -9.09 11.66
N GLU A 135 -42.20 -8.93 12.74
CA GLU A 135 -41.80 -8.44 14.08
C GLU A 135 -40.84 -9.36 14.88
N GLU A 136 -40.74 -10.66 14.56
CA GLU A 136 -39.80 -11.61 15.22
C GLU A 136 -38.33 -11.43 14.78
N GLU A 137 -38.07 -10.79 13.64
CA GLU A 137 -36.70 -10.61 13.10
C GLU A 137 -36.01 -9.34 13.60
N ILE A 138 -36.75 -8.40 14.23
CA ILE A 138 -36.19 -7.20 14.86
C ILE A 138 -35.27 -7.57 16.04
N SER A 139 -35.53 -8.68 16.74
CA SER A 139 -34.61 -9.21 17.77
C SER A 139 -33.30 -9.76 17.20
N GLY A 140 -33.30 -10.26 15.96
CA GLY A 140 -32.11 -10.83 15.31
C GLY A 140 -31.10 -9.76 14.88
N ILE A 141 -31.55 -8.53 14.61
CA ILE A 141 -30.67 -7.41 14.23
C ILE A 141 -29.70 -7.08 15.38
N GLY A 142 -30.20 -7.07 16.62
CA GLY A 142 -29.36 -6.83 17.80
C GLY A 142 -28.29 -7.91 17.98
N GLU A 143 -28.64 -9.19 17.77
CA GLU A 143 -27.70 -10.30 17.86
C GLU A 143 -26.63 -10.25 16.76
N ARG A 144 -27.01 -9.89 15.52
CA ARG A 144 -26.08 -9.72 14.39
C ARG A 144 -25.13 -8.54 14.61
N PHE A 145 -25.64 -7.42 15.12
CA PHE A 145 -24.80 -6.28 15.51
C PHE A 145 -23.81 -6.66 16.61
N LEU A 146 -24.24 -7.40 17.64
CA LEU A 146 -23.33 -7.91 18.68
C LEU A 146 -22.26 -8.86 18.12
N ALA A 147 -22.62 -9.73 17.18
CA ALA A 147 -21.67 -10.64 16.53
C ALA A 147 -20.64 -9.88 15.67
N PHE A 148 -21.11 -8.89 14.91
CA PHE A 148 -20.25 -8.00 14.14
C PHE A 148 -19.30 -7.20 15.03
N GLU A 149 -19.80 -6.60 16.10
CA GLU A 149 -18.98 -5.89 17.08
C GLU A 149 -17.94 -6.82 17.72
N ASN A 150 -18.33 -8.06 18.08
CA ASN A 150 -17.37 -9.02 18.63
C ASN A 150 -16.27 -9.39 17.61
N LEU A 151 -16.62 -9.51 16.33
CA LEU A 151 -15.66 -9.76 15.24
C LEU A 151 -14.68 -8.59 15.09
N ILE A 152 -15.19 -7.36 15.01
CA ILE A 152 -14.37 -6.14 14.92
C ILE A 152 -13.45 -6.03 16.14
N ASN A 153 -13.99 -6.20 17.34
CA ASN A 153 -13.25 -6.04 18.59
C ASN A 153 -12.20 -7.14 18.78
N ARG A 154 -12.42 -8.37 18.30
CA ARG A 154 -11.41 -9.44 18.30
C ARG A 154 -10.16 -9.00 17.53
N PHE A 155 -10.31 -8.62 16.26
CA PHE A 155 -9.17 -8.25 15.41
C PHE A 155 -8.57 -6.88 15.79
N PHE A 156 -9.41 -5.95 16.26
CA PHE A 156 -8.92 -4.67 16.78
C PHE A 156 -8.07 -4.87 18.06
N SER A 157 -8.43 -5.82 18.93
CA SER A 157 -7.62 -6.13 20.11
C SER A 157 -6.23 -6.67 19.74
N GLN A 158 -6.11 -7.43 18.66
CA GLN A 158 -4.83 -7.91 18.12
C GLN A 158 -4.01 -6.76 17.52
N THR A 159 -4.66 -5.82 16.80
CA THR A 159 -4.01 -4.58 16.33
C THR A 159 -3.53 -3.71 17.50
N THR A 160 -4.29 -3.66 18.59
CA THR A 160 -3.91 -2.97 19.83
C THR A 160 -2.71 -3.65 20.49
N ALA A 161 -2.69 -4.98 20.56
CA ALA A 161 -1.51 -5.72 21.02
C ALA A 161 -0.29 -5.46 20.12
N PHE A 162 -0.50 -5.36 18.81
CA PHE A 162 0.54 -5.03 17.83
C PHE A 162 1.21 -3.68 18.07
N TYR A 163 0.47 -2.67 18.53
CA TYR A 163 1.07 -1.37 18.89
C TYR A 163 2.22 -1.49 19.90
N PHE A 164 2.08 -2.42 20.85
CA PHE A 164 3.07 -2.67 21.89
C PHE A 164 4.12 -3.70 21.48
N GLY A 165 3.78 -4.66 20.63
CA GLY A 165 4.69 -5.69 20.13
C GLY A 165 5.51 -5.28 18.89
N GLU A 166 5.13 -4.21 18.19
CA GLU A 166 5.89 -3.65 17.07
C GLU A 166 7.29 -3.25 17.54
N ASN A 167 8.32 -3.67 16.80
CA ASN A 167 9.72 -3.38 17.08
C ASN A 167 10.11 -1.94 16.71
N ALA A 168 9.36 -0.97 17.20
CA ALA A 168 9.48 0.44 16.86
C ALA A 168 10.77 1.10 17.37
N ILE A 169 11.56 0.43 18.21
CA ILE A 169 12.91 0.89 18.56
C ILE A 169 13.88 0.57 17.43
N SER A 170 13.89 -0.68 16.94
CA SER A 170 14.73 -1.12 15.82
C SER A 170 14.43 -0.34 14.54
N LEU A 171 13.14 -0.21 14.20
CA LEU A 171 12.67 0.45 12.97
C LEU A 171 13.18 1.90 12.79
N ARG A 172 13.51 2.60 13.88
CA ARG A 172 14.06 3.98 13.82
C ARG A 172 15.47 4.05 13.24
N GLY A 173 16.21 2.95 13.28
CA GLY A 173 17.55 2.84 12.71
C GLY A 173 17.58 2.11 11.38
N GLN A 174 16.42 1.86 10.75
CA GLN A 174 16.32 1.14 9.48
C GLN A 174 16.27 2.09 8.29
N ALA A 175 15.98 1.58 7.09
CA ALA A 175 15.88 2.41 5.90
C ALA A 175 14.61 3.28 5.94
N PHE A 176 14.57 4.32 5.11
CA PHE A 176 13.47 5.27 5.13
C PHE A 176 12.15 4.65 4.62
N ASP A 177 12.19 3.65 3.74
CA ASP A 177 10.99 2.86 3.38
C ASP A 177 10.45 2.08 4.58
N ASP A 178 11.32 1.42 5.35
CA ASP A 178 10.92 0.67 6.56
C ASP A 178 10.16 1.58 7.55
N MET A 179 10.66 2.82 7.74
CA MET A 179 9.99 3.81 8.59
C MET A 179 8.63 4.25 8.03
N LEU A 180 8.51 4.44 6.71
CA LEU A 180 7.28 4.93 6.10
C LEU A 180 6.17 3.87 6.07
N TRP A 181 6.51 2.58 6.06
CA TRP A 181 5.53 1.50 6.26
C TRP A 181 4.82 1.63 7.62
N VAL A 182 5.55 1.99 8.66
CA VAL A 182 5.00 2.26 10.00
C VAL A 182 4.02 3.44 9.94
N VAL A 183 4.38 4.52 9.24
CA VAL A 183 3.49 5.70 9.10
C VAL A 183 2.17 5.31 8.44
N LEU A 184 2.22 4.60 7.31
CA LEU A 184 1.01 4.18 6.62
C LEU A 184 0.14 3.24 7.45
N GLY A 185 0.75 2.31 8.18
CA GLY A 185 0.00 1.37 9.03
C GLY A 185 -0.76 2.06 10.16
N TRP A 186 -0.14 3.02 10.84
CA TRP A 186 -0.81 3.75 11.91
C TRP A 186 -1.82 4.78 11.41
N LEU A 187 -1.60 5.38 10.23
CA LEU A 187 -2.62 6.19 9.55
C LEU A 187 -3.84 5.34 9.14
N GLU A 188 -3.63 4.12 8.64
CA GLU A 188 -4.72 3.19 8.33
C GLU A 188 -5.50 2.78 9.58
N SER A 189 -4.81 2.57 10.70
CA SER A 189 -5.45 2.32 11.99
C SER A 189 -6.32 3.50 12.43
N ILE A 190 -5.84 4.74 12.29
CA ILE A 190 -6.63 5.95 12.61
C ILE A 190 -7.85 6.06 11.71
N LYS A 191 -7.68 5.87 10.39
CA LYS A 191 -8.78 5.87 9.42
C LYS A 191 -9.88 4.88 9.81
N PHE A 192 -9.49 3.65 10.18
CA PHE A 192 -10.42 2.64 10.66
C PHE A 192 -11.18 3.12 11.90
N GLN A 193 -10.45 3.61 12.91
CA GLN A 193 -11.05 4.02 14.18
C GLN A 193 -12.04 5.18 14.01
N VAL A 194 -11.73 6.14 13.13
CA VAL A 194 -12.63 7.25 12.79
C VAL A 194 -13.84 6.73 12.03
N LEU A 195 -13.64 5.90 11.00
CA LEU A 195 -14.72 5.35 10.18
C LEU A 195 -15.73 4.57 11.02
N HIS A 196 -15.25 3.62 11.82
CA HIS A 196 -16.11 2.76 12.62
C HIS A 196 -16.87 3.57 13.68
N SER A 197 -16.22 4.57 14.29
CA SER A 197 -16.90 5.48 15.22
C SER A 197 -17.97 6.33 14.53
N ASP A 198 -17.67 6.89 13.35
CA ASP A 198 -18.59 7.74 12.60
C ASP A 198 -19.85 6.96 12.14
N LEU A 199 -19.67 5.71 11.71
CA LEU A 199 -20.78 4.87 11.21
C LEU A 199 -21.63 4.29 12.34
N HIS A 200 -21.01 3.75 13.39
CA HIS A 200 -21.71 2.90 14.36
C HIS A 200 -21.93 3.56 15.73
N TYR A 201 -21.20 4.64 16.04
CA TYR A 201 -21.19 5.29 17.37
C TYR A 201 -21.43 6.81 17.33
N GLY A 202 -21.72 7.38 16.16
CA GLY A 202 -22.11 8.79 15.98
C GLY A 202 -23.50 9.13 16.53
N ASP A 203 -23.84 10.42 16.58
CA ASP A 203 -24.96 11.08 17.32
C ASP A 203 -26.41 10.57 17.04
N PHE A 204 -26.63 9.46 16.34
CA PHE A 204 -27.97 9.03 15.88
C PHE A 204 -28.36 7.57 16.17
N SER A 205 -27.50 6.71 16.72
CA SER A 205 -27.80 5.28 16.68
C SER A 205 -28.84 4.79 17.70
N TRP A 206 -29.17 5.54 18.78
CA TRP A 206 -30.20 5.11 19.74
C TRP A 206 -30.94 6.30 20.41
N PRO A 207 -32.28 6.45 20.25
CA PRO A 207 -33.03 7.60 20.78
C PRO A 207 -33.16 7.69 22.30
N ASN A 208 -32.54 6.81 23.09
CA ASN A 208 -32.90 6.62 24.50
C ASN A 208 -31.74 6.41 25.49
N THR A 209 -30.49 6.68 25.11
CA THR A 209 -29.37 6.64 26.06
C THR A 209 -28.83 8.05 26.30
N THR A 210 -28.95 8.52 27.54
CA THR A 210 -28.43 9.80 28.06
C THR A 210 -26.89 9.90 28.07
N THR A 211 -26.20 8.93 27.47
CA THR A 211 -24.75 8.85 27.35
C THR A 211 -24.38 8.63 25.89
N LYS A 212 -23.73 9.62 25.26
CA LYS A 212 -23.03 9.42 23.98
C LYS A 212 -22.10 8.21 24.15
N GLN A 213 -22.40 7.10 23.48
CA GLN A 213 -21.57 5.90 23.54
C GLN A 213 -20.38 6.09 22.61
N TYR A 214 -19.19 6.28 23.18
CA TYR A 214 -17.95 6.30 22.40
C TYR A 214 -17.45 4.88 22.22
N TRP A 215 -17.05 4.52 21.00
CA TRP A 215 -16.40 3.25 20.74
C TRP A 215 -15.05 3.20 21.45
N HIS A 216 -14.82 2.19 22.26
CA HIS A 216 -13.61 2.09 23.09
C HIS A 216 -12.31 2.10 22.26
N GLY A 217 -12.36 1.65 21.01
CA GLY A 217 -11.21 1.63 20.12
C GLY A 217 -10.65 3.02 19.78
N SER A 218 -11.44 4.09 19.93
CA SER A 218 -10.96 5.46 19.71
C SER A 218 -9.83 5.88 20.66
N GLN A 219 -9.61 5.16 21.76
CA GLN A 219 -8.51 5.41 22.70
C GLN A 219 -7.13 5.15 22.10
N LEU A 220 -7.03 4.35 21.03
CA LEU A 220 -5.76 4.07 20.35
C LEU A 220 -5.38 5.15 19.33
N GLN A 221 -6.28 6.10 19.02
CA GLN A 221 -6.04 7.11 17.98
C GLN A 221 -4.82 7.96 18.31
N GLU A 222 -4.70 8.43 19.55
CA GLU A 222 -3.61 9.30 19.97
C GLU A 222 -2.25 8.58 20.00
N PRO A 223 -2.10 7.37 20.59
CA PRO A 223 -0.87 6.58 20.45
C PRO A 223 -0.48 6.25 19.00
N ALA A 224 -1.47 5.93 18.15
CA ALA A 224 -1.23 5.69 16.72
C ALA A 224 -0.75 6.96 16.01
N ALA A 225 -1.38 8.10 16.29
CA ALA A 225 -1.00 9.41 15.76
C ALA A 225 0.43 9.76 16.16
N HIS A 226 0.79 9.56 17.42
CA HIS A 226 2.14 9.74 17.91
C HIS A 226 3.17 8.89 17.15
N ARG A 227 2.87 7.60 16.94
CA ARG A 227 3.73 6.69 16.17
C ARG A 227 3.91 7.17 14.73
N ALA A 228 2.82 7.57 14.06
CA ALA A 228 2.86 8.12 12.72
C ALA A 228 3.70 9.40 12.62
N ARG A 229 3.52 10.35 13.54
CA ARG A 229 4.33 11.60 13.61
C ARG A 229 5.81 11.29 13.76
N LEU A 230 6.17 10.41 14.72
CA LEU A 230 7.57 10.04 14.95
C LEU A 230 8.22 9.41 13.71
N PHE A 231 7.56 8.45 13.07
CA PHE A 231 8.18 7.79 11.92
C PHE A 231 8.18 8.66 10.67
N HIS A 232 7.16 9.50 10.46
CA HIS A 232 7.10 10.42 9.32
C HIS A 232 8.22 11.45 9.39
N GLY A 233 8.43 12.05 10.55
CA GLY A 233 9.50 13.01 10.71
C GLY A 233 10.88 12.37 10.53
N LEU A 234 11.09 11.13 11.02
CA LEU A 234 12.40 10.46 10.91
C LEU A 234 12.69 10.17 9.44
N ALA A 235 11.68 9.63 8.74
CA ALA A 235 11.74 9.36 7.32
C ALA A 235 11.97 10.62 6.48
N SER A 236 11.33 11.75 6.83
CA SER A 236 11.45 13.02 6.12
C SER A 236 12.90 13.52 6.01
N GLY A 237 13.81 13.04 6.87
CA GLY A 237 15.26 13.30 6.76
C GLY A 237 15.91 12.73 5.49
N GLY A 238 15.25 11.81 4.78
CA GLY A 238 15.75 11.22 3.54
C GLY A 238 15.51 12.06 2.28
N TRP A 239 14.67 13.11 2.35
CA TRP A 239 14.43 14.01 1.23
C TRP A 239 15.60 14.98 1.07
N ASP A 240 16.14 15.07 -0.15
CA ASP A 240 17.22 15.99 -0.49
C ASP A 240 17.17 16.45 -1.95
N GLU A 241 17.51 17.71 -2.19
CA GLU A 241 17.60 18.32 -3.52
C GLU A 241 19.02 18.37 -4.09
N SER A 242 20.06 18.15 -3.26
CA SER A 242 21.45 18.21 -3.69
C SER A 242 21.80 17.14 -4.73
N LEU A 243 21.07 16.02 -4.70
CA LEU A 243 21.14 14.92 -5.67
C LEU A 243 19.79 14.79 -6.40
N CYS A 244 19.84 14.63 -7.72
CA CYS A 244 18.67 14.45 -8.58
C CYS A 244 17.62 15.58 -8.55
N GLY A 245 17.93 16.75 -7.98
CA GLY A 245 16.99 17.87 -7.90
C GLY A 245 15.73 17.58 -7.07
N GLY A 246 15.83 16.63 -6.14
CA GLY A 246 14.73 16.19 -5.27
C GLY A 246 14.73 14.67 -5.10
N GLY A 247 13.77 14.17 -4.33
CA GLY A 247 13.56 12.75 -4.08
C GLY A 247 14.21 12.24 -2.80
N MET A 248 13.61 11.20 -2.25
CA MET A 248 14.11 10.44 -1.10
C MET A 248 15.26 9.52 -1.54
N ILE A 249 16.34 9.46 -0.74
CA ILE A 249 17.24 8.30 -0.77
C ILE A 249 16.60 7.13 -0.04
N TRP A 250 16.98 5.90 -0.38
CA TRP A 250 16.46 4.69 0.24
C TRP A 250 16.87 4.58 1.71
N SER A 251 18.18 4.74 1.98
CA SER A 251 18.76 4.51 3.29
C SER A 251 19.87 5.53 3.55
N PRO A 252 20.01 6.05 4.78
CA PRO A 252 21.11 6.94 5.13
C PRO A 252 22.46 6.22 5.28
N TYR A 253 22.46 4.87 5.26
CA TYR A 253 23.64 4.04 5.52
C TYR A 253 24.32 3.50 4.25
N LEU A 254 23.66 3.59 3.11
CA LEU A 254 24.08 2.97 1.85
C LEU A 254 24.52 4.03 0.82
N THR A 255 25.11 3.56 -0.28
CA THR A 255 25.32 4.42 -1.44
C THR A 255 23.98 5.03 -1.89
N PRO A 256 23.95 6.33 -2.26
CA PRO A 256 22.68 6.99 -2.57
C PRO A 256 21.97 6.29 -3.71
N TYR A 257 20.83 5.70 -3.36
CA TYR A 257 19.90 5.06 -4.27
C TYR A 257 18.54 5.69 -4.07
N LYS A 258 18.04 6.43 -5.06
CA LYS A 258 16.70 7.02 -5.01
C LYS A 258 15.74 6.06 -5.67
N ASN A 259 15.08 5.24 -4.85
CA ASN A 259 14.20 4.18 -5.33
C ASN A 259 12.74 4.62 -5.39
N ALA A 260 11.94 3.89 -6.16
CA ALA A 260 10.52 4.15 -6.31
C ALA A 260 9.81 4.01 -4.98
N ILE A 261 9.98 2.87 -4.30
CA ILE A 261 9.22 2.55 -3.09
C ILE A 261 9.34 3.62 -2.00
N THR A 262 10.53 4.11 -1.67
CA THR A 262 10.70 5.12 -0.61
C THR A 262 10.03 6.44 -1.00
N ASN A 263 10.08 6.82 -2.27
CA ASN A 263 9.44 8.04 -2.76
C ASN A 263 7.92 7.92 -2.81
N GLU A 264 7.39 6.80 -3.28
CA GLU A 264 5.95 6.54 -3.30
C GLU A 264 5.36 6.50 -1.90
N LEU A 265 6.05 5.83 -0.98
CA LEU A 265 5.71 5.81 0.44
C LEU A 265 5.75 7.21 1.05
N TYR A 266 6.75 8.03 0.72
CA TYR A 266 6.86 9.39 1.25
C TYR A 266 5.71 10.27 0.78
N ILE A 267 5.29 10.14 -0.48
CA ILE A 267 4.14 10.86 -1.04
C ILE A 267 2.85 10.40 -0.34
N ALA A 268 2.61 9.09 -0.28
CA ALA A 268 1.42 8.51 0.34
C ALA A 268 1.32 8.85 1.83
N ALA A 269 2.44 8.75 2.55
CA ALA A 269 2.52 9.08 3.97
C ALA A 269 2.32 10.57 4.20
N SER A 270 2.95 11.45 3.41
CA SER A 270 2.83 12.90 3.60
C SER A 270 1.41 13.39 3.32
N VAL A 271 0.75 12.93 2.25
CA VAL A 271 -0.66 13.31 2.04
C VAL A 271 -1.58 12.64 3.06
N GLY A 272 -1.25 11.45 3.53
CA GLY A 272 -1.97 10.78 4.61
C GLY A 272 -1.85 11.52 5.94
N MET A 273 -0.67 12.04 6.29
CA MET A 273 -0.47 12.93 7.43
C MET A 273 -1.28 14.22 7.27
N TYR A 274 -1.31 14.81 6.07
CA TYR A 274 -2.13 16.00 5.83
C TYR A 274 -3.62 15.74 6.02
N LEU A 275 -4.15 14.59 5.57
CA LEU A 275 -5.59 14.32 5.59
C LEU A 275 -6.08 13.71 6.90
N TYR A 276 -5.35 12.74 7.47
CA TYR A 276 -5.89 11.85 8.50
C TYR A 276 -5.19 11.95 9.86
N TYR A 277 -4.05 12.65 9.97
CA TYR A 277 -3.37 12.81 11.25
C TYR A 277 -4.18 13.77 12.16
N PRO A 278 -4.63 13.31 13.34
CA PRO A 278 -5.48 14.09 14.23
C PRO A 278 -4.70 14.98 15.22
N GLY A 279 -3.36 15.04 15.10
CA GLY A 279 -2.51 15.57 16.17
C GLY A 279 -2.29 14.56 17.30
N ASP A 280 -1.30 14.81 18.16
CA ASP A 280 -1.10 14.09 19.42
C ASP A 280 -0.44 14.98 20.48
N ILE A 281 -0.71 14.72 21.76
CA ILE A 281 -0.07 15.45 22.88
C ILE A 281 1.10 14.68 23.51
N ILE A 282 1.48 13.53 22.93
CA ILE A 282 2.44 12.61 23.52
C ILE A 282 3.87 13.09 23.21
N ASP A 283 4.59 13.44 24.27
CA ASP A 283 5.99 13.89 24.18
C ASP A 283 7.00 12.84 24.69
N SER A 284 6.56 11.69 25.21
CA SER A 284 7.38 10.72 25.95
C SER A 284 6.97 9.27 25.65
N PRO A 285 7.84 8.24 25.73
CA PRO A 285 9.22 8.22 26.25
C PRO A 285 10.30 8.67 25.24
N PHE A 286 9.88 9.18 24.09
CA PHE A 286 10.78 9.52 23.00
C PHE A 286 10.65 10.99 22.63
N MET A 287 11.21 11.86 23.47
CA MET A 287 11.53 13.23 23.10
C MET A 287 12.72 13.22 22.13
N PRO A 288 12.66 13.86 20.95
CA PRO A 288 13.84 14.15 20.17
C PRO A 288 14.70 15.15 20.97
N THR A 289 15.70 14.67 21.69
CA THR A 289 16.69 15.56 22.31
C THR A 289 17.85 15.76 21.33
N GLY A 290 18.05 16.99 20.84
CA GLY A 290 19.30 17.39 20.18
C GLY A 290 19.33 17.54 18.65
N MET A 291 18.20 17.67 17.97
CA MET A 291 18.14 18.15 16.57
C MET A 291 17.31 19.43 16.53
N ASN A 292 17.71 20.44 15.74
CA ASN A 292 17.02 21.74 15.64
C ASN A 292 15.49 21.56 15.56
N ASP A 293 14.78 22.11 16.56
CA ASP A 293 13.31 22.07 16.72
C ASP A 293 12.54 22.57 15.48
N ASP A 294 13.19 23.35 14.63
CA ASP A 294 12.58 24.00 13.46
C ASP A 294 12.12 23.03 12.35
N LYS A 295 12.55 21.75 12.36
CA LYS A 295 12.25 20.79 11.29
C LYS A 295 11.12 19.78 11.59
N TRP A 296 10.64 19.70 12.83
CA TRP A 296 9.91 18.53 13.30
C TRP A 296 8.69 18.80 14.18
N THR A 297 8.27 20.05 14.25
CA THR A 297 7.09 20.44 15.01
C THR A 297 6.10 21.01 14.01
N ASP A 298 4.89 20.46 13.98
CA ASP A 298 3.92 21.19 14.78
C ASP A 298 2.96 20.31 15.59
N GLY A 299 2.90 19.00 15.32
CA GLY A 299 1.96 18.09 16.00
C GLY A 299 0.49 18.48 15.76
N TYR A 300 0.22 19.36 14.80
CA TYR A 300 -1.10 19.86 14.50
C TYR A 300 -1.72 19.09 13.33
N PRO A 301 -3.06 18.87 13.36
CA PRO A 301 -3.78 18.35 12.22
C PRO A 301 -3.61 19.23 10.98
N HIS A 302 -3.62 18.60 9.80
CA HIS A 302 -3.63 19.31 8.51
C HIS A 302 -2.48 20.31 8.30
N HIS A 303 -1.30 20.07 8.87
CA HIS A 303 -0.15 20.96 8.67
C HIS A 303 0.18 21.08 7.16
N PRO A 304 0.18 22.30 6.57
CA PRO A 304 0.40 22.48 5.13
C PRO A 304 1.74 21.94 4.61
N ALA A 305 2.75 21.80 5.47
CA ALA A 305 4.04 21.21 5.08
C ALA A 305 3.90 19.77 4.59
N HIS A 306 2.97 19.00 5.16
CA HIS A 306 2.70 17.62 4.74
C HIS A 306 2.10 17.57 3.32
N LEU A 307 1.15 18.45 3.00
CA LEU A 307 0.60 18.54 1.65
C LEU A 307 1.66 19.01 0.64
N GLN A 308 2.45 20.01 1.01
CA GLN A 308 3.54 20.51 0.16
C GLN A 308 4.55 19.41 -0.17
N ALA A 309 4.98 18.63 0.84
CA ALA A 309 5.89 17.51 0.65
C ALA A 309 5.32 16.44 -0.29
N ALA A 310 4.02 16.12 -0.18
CA ALA A 310 3.38 15.18 -1.09
C ALA A 310 3.31 15.70 -2.53
N ILE A 311 2.96 16.98 -2.73
CA ILE A 311 2.89 17.62 -4.05
C ILE A 311 4.27 17.66 -4.70
N GLU A 312 5.30 18.08 -3.97
CA GLU A 312 6.68 18.16 -4.44
C GLU A 312 7.26 16.77 -4.73
N GLY A 313 7.00 15.81 -3.84
CA GLY A 313 7.38 14.41 -4.01
C GLY A 313 6.81 13.83 -5.29
N TYR A 314 5.50 14.00 -5.53
CA TYR A 314 4.87 13.48 -6.73
C TYR A 314 5.34 14.20 -8.00
N LYS A 315 5.47 15.53 -7.95
CA LYS A 315 6.00 16.32 -9.07
C LYS A 315 7.40 15.83 -9.45
N TRP A 316 8.26 15.57 -8.48
CA TRP A 316 9.59 15.01 -8.71
C TRP A 316 9.51 13.60 -9.30
N LEU A 317 8.74 12.70 -8.69
CA LEU A 317 8.62 11.30 -9.15
C LEU A 317 8.14 11.23 -10.60
N ASN A 318 7.10 12.00 -10.95
CA ASN A 318 6.55 12.05 -12.31
C ASN A 318 7.56 12.64 -13.32
N ALA A 319 8.39 13.60 -12.91
CA ALA A 319 9.42 14.21 -13.76
C ALA A 319 10.75 13.44 -13.79
N SER A 320 10.96 12.49 -12.87
CA SER A 320 12.25 11.80 -12.68
C SER A 320 12.61 10.84 -13.82
N GLY A 321 11.62 10.38 -14.58
CA GLY A 321 11.79 9.32 -15.57
C GLY A 321 12.01 7.93 -14.97
N MET A 322 11.60 7.69 -13.72
CA MET A 322 11.70 6.40 -13.01
C MET A 322 10.72 5.33 -13.53
N THR A 323 10.57 5.23 -14.84
CA THR A 323 9.66 4.29 -15.50
C THR A 323 10.44 3.43 -16.49
N GLY A 324 10.14 2.13 -16.51
CA GLY A 324 10.76 1.15 -17.40
C GLY A 324 9.81 0.67 -18.49
N ILE A 325 9.84 -0.65 -18.73
CA ILE A 325 9.07 -1.30 -19.79
C ILE A 325 7.56 -1.14 -19.54
N GLY A 326 6.79 -0.88 -20.60
CA GLY A 326 5.33 -0.68 -20.48
C GLY A 326 4.91 0.60 -19.74
N GLY A 327 5.86 1.46 -19.37
CA GLY A 327 5.63 2.64 -18.54
C GLY A 327 5.32 2.31 -17.08
N LEU A 328 5.70 1.12 -16.62
CA LEU A 328 5.68 0.70 -15.22
C LEU A 328 6.82 1.37 -14.44
N TYR A 329 6.64 1.61 -13.15
CA TYR A 329 7.72 2.09 -12.30
C TYR A 329 8.84 1.07 -12.22
N ALA A 330 10.04 1.56 -12.50
CA ALA A 330 11.28 0.84 -12.31
C ALA A 330 11.73 0.94 -10.83
N ASP A 331 12.76 0.22 -10.43
CA ASP A 331 13.14 0.12 -9.01
C ASP A 331 13.78 1.41 -8.49
N GLY A 332 14.61 2.10 -9.28
CA GLY A 332 15.25 3.32 -8.81
C GLY A 332 16.46 3.78 -9.59
N PHE A 333 17.11 4.81 -9.08
CA PHE A 333 18.31 5.40 -9.66
C PHE A 333 19.50 5.35 -8.71
N HIS A 334 20.61 4.86 -9.26
CA HIS A 334 21.95 5.20 -8.78
C HIS A 334 22.46 6.48 -9.48
N ILE A 335 23.54 7.05 -8.94
CA ILE A 335 24.18 8.25 -9.47
C ILE A 335 25.49 7.86 -10.15
N ARG A 336 25.63 8.17 -11.45
CA ARG A 336 26.81 7.83 -12.23
C ARG A 336 28.06 8.48 -11.65
N GLY A 337 29.08 7.65 -11.40
CA GLY A 337 30.38 8.09 -10.92
C GLY A 337 30.39 8.51 -9.45
N TRP A 338 29.38 8.14 -8.67
CA TRP A 338 29.38 8.35 -7.23
C TRP A 338 30.58 7.65 -6.57
N LYS A 339 31.36 8.40 -5.78
CA LYS A 339 32.48 7.87 -4.96
C LYS A 339 32.46 8.35 -3.51
N GLY A 340 31.43 9.08 -3.12
CA GLY A 340 31.29 9.74 -1.81
C GLY A 340 30.83 11.19 -1.94
N SER A 341 30.47 11.82 -0.82
CA SER A 341 29.98 13.21 -0.76
C SER A 341 30.93 14.21 -1.42
N ASP A 342 32.25 14.00 -1.26
CA ASP A 342 33.29 14.88 -1.82
C ASP A 342 33.47 14.70 -3.33
N LYS A 343 33.01 13.56 -3.87
CA LYS A 343 33.08 13.20 -5.29
C LYS A 343 31.73 12.62 -5.72
N PRO A 344 30.67 13.44 -5.79
CA PRO A 344 29.29 12.98 -5.91
C PRO A 344 28.88 12.60 -7.35
N GLY A 345 29.86 12.40 -8.24
CA GLY A 345 29.61 12.05 -9.63
C GLY A 345 28.81 13.12 -10.39
N THR A 346 27.85 12.69 -11.20
CA THR A 346 27.01 13.57 -12.02
C THR A 346 25.96 14.34 -11.21
N ARG A 347 25.66 13.91 -9.98
CA ARG A 347 24.54 14.39 -9.16
C ARG A 347 23.15 14.25 -9.82
N LYS A 348 23.06 13.48 -10.90
CA LYS A 348 21.81 13.22 -11.64
C LYS A 348 21.36 11.79 -11.39
N CYS A 349 20.05 11.58 -11.44
CA CYS A 349 19.44 10.25 -11.44
C CYS A 349 19.58 9.65 -12.84
N ASP A 350 20.76 9.11 -13.16
CA ASP A 350 21.17 8.77 -14.52
C ASP A 350 21.63 7.32 -14.72
N VAL A 351 21.51 6.49 -13.67
CA VAL A 351 21.70 5.03 -13.72
C VAL A 351 20.42 4.36 -13.21
N LEU A 352 19.48 4.11 -14.13
CA LEU A 352 18.21 3.45 -13.83
C LEU A 352 18.40 1.95 -13.64
N ASN A 353 17.95 1.42 -12.51
CA ASN A 353 17.68 -0.01 -12.35
C ASN A 353 16.29 -0.31 -12.88
N THR A 354 16.19 -1.01 -14.03
CA THR A 354 14.92 -1.27 -14.70
C THR A 354 14.13 -2.42 -14.09
N MET A 355 14.50 -2.91 -12.90
CA MET A 355 13.74 -3.94 -12.20
C MET A 355 12.32 -3.45 -11.91
N VAL A 356 11.35 -4.34 -12.04
CA VAL A 356 9.93 -4.04 -11.83
C VAL A 356 9.41 -4.98 -10.76
N TYR A 357 8.78 -4.40 -9.75
CA TYR A 357 8.12 -5.10 -8.65
C TYR A 357 6.66 -4.66 -8.57
N THR A 358 5.75 -5.54 -8.16
CA THR A 358 4.30 -5.21 -8.13
C THR A 358 3.98 -4.09 -7.15
N TYR A 359 4.66 -4.03 -6.01
CA TYR A 359 4.42 -3.01 -4.98
C TYR A 359 4.75 -1.56 -5.43
N ASN A 360 5.77 -1.35 -6.26
CA ASN A 360 6.10 -0.06 -6.88
C ASN A 360 5.02 0.41 -7.88
N GLN A 361 4.02 -0.44 -8.18
CA GLN A 361 2.89 -0.05 -9.01
C GLN A 361 1.64 0.25 -8.17
N GLY A 362 1.70 -0.05 -6.87
CA GLY A 362 0.58 0.01 -5.94
C GLY A 362 0.63 1.23 -5.06
N VAL A 363 1.73 1.43 -4.31
CA VAL A 363 1.80 2.41 -3.21
C VAL A 363 1.39 3.81 -3.65
N ILE A 364 1.87 4.23 -4.83
CA ILE A 364 1.55 5.56 -5.36
C ILE A 364 0.04 5.78 -5.60
N LEU A 365 -0.75 4.73 -5.82
CA LEU A 365 -2.19 4.84 -6.08
C LEU A 365 -2.93 5.46 -4.90
N SER A 366 -2.65 5.06 -3.66
CA SER A 366 -3.28 5.70 -2.49
C SER A 366 -2.76 7.13 -2.28
N GLY A 367 -1.50 7.40 -2.60
CA GLY A 367 -0.94 8.76 -2.59
C GLY A 367 -1.64 9.69 -3.60
N LEU A 368 -1.89 9.19 -4.81
CA LEU A 368 -2.63 9.91 -5.86
C LEU A 368 -4.08 10.19 -5.46
N ARG A 369 -4.77 9.21 -4.87
CA ARG A 369 -6.10 9.45 -4.30
C ARG A 369 -6.06 10.52 -3.23
N GLY A 370 -5.11 10.45 -2.30
CA GLY A 370 -4.95 11.46 -1.25
C GLY A 370 -4.70 12.85 -1.83
N LEU A 371 -3.85 12.97 -2.86
CA LEU A 371 -3.59 14.25 -3.52
C LEU A 371 -4.84 14.80 -4.20
N TRP A 372 -5.67 13.96 -4.82
CA TRP A 372 -6.99 14.39 -5.31
C TRP A 372 -7.90 14.85 -4.17
N LEU A 373 -8.02 14.09 -3.08
CA LEU A 373 -8.82 14.49 -1.91
C LEU A 373 -8.39 15.85 -1.34
N ALA A 374 -7.08 16.13 -1.34
CA ALA A 374 -6.53 17.37 -0.79
C ALA A 374 -6.61 18.57 -1.74
N THR A 375 -6.70 18.36 -3.06
CA THR A 375 -6.54 19.43 -4.07
C THR A 375 -7.66 19.53 -5.10
N ALA A 376 -8.59 18.57 -5.10
CA ALA A 376 -9.61 18.36 -6.12
C ALA A 376 -9.09 18.16 -7.56
N SER A 377 -7.77 18.01 -7.77
CA SER A 377 -7.20 17.87 -9.11
C SER A 377 -7.42 16.48 -9.69
N MET A 378 -8.27 16.38 -10.73
CA MET A 378 -8.58 15.14 -11.45
C MET A 378 -7.35 14.46 -12.05
N GLN A 379 -6.29 15.22 -12.35
CA GLN A 379 -5.06 14.70 -12.97
C GLN A 379 -4.46 13.54 -12.16
N TYR A 380 -4.50 13.62 -10.82
CA TYR A 380 -3.97 12.56 -9.96
C TYR A 380 -4.72 11.23 -10.15
N LEU A 381 -6.05 11.26 -10.29
CA LEU A 381 -6.85 10.07 -10.57
C LEU A 381 -6.60 9.53 -11.98
N GLN A 382 -6.43 10.42 -12.97
CA GLN A 382 -6.09 10.02 -14.34
C GLN A 382 -4.74 9.29 -14.42
N ASP A 383 -3.73 9.76 -13.69
CA ASP A 383 -2.43 9.12 -13.61
C ASP A 383 -2.53 7.76 -12.90
N GLY A 384 -3.32 7.65 -11.83
CA GLY A 384 -3.61 6.38 -11.16
C GLY A 384 -4.27 5.36 -12.09
N HIS A 385 -5.33 5.76 -12.81
CA HIS A 385 -5.99 4.88 -13.78
C HIS A 385 -5.14 4.54 -15.00
N ARG A 386 -4.13 5.35 -15.34
CA ARG A 386 -3.14 4.99 -16.36
C ARG A 386 -2.27 3.85 -15.84
N LEU A 387 -1.74 3.98 -14.63
CA LEU A 387 -0.90 2.96 -14.00
C LEU A 387 -1.64 1.63 -13.82
N VAL A 388 -2.86 1.64 -13.29
CA VAL A 388 -3.65 0.40 -13.09
C VAL A 388 -3.84 -0.35 -14.41
N ARG A 389 -4.12 0.36 -15.52
CA ARG A 389 -4.22 -0.29 -16.84
C ARG A 389 -2.90 -0.89 -17.30
N GLN A 390 -1.78 -0.20 -17.10
CA GLN A 390 -0.46 -0.72 -17.45
C GLN A 390 -0.14 -1.99 -16.66
N VAL A 391 -0.53 -2.05 -15.37
CA VAL A 391 -0.37 -3.27 -14.55
C VAL A 391 -1.25 -4.40 -15.08
N ILE A 392 -2.53 -4.15 -15.34
CA ILE A 392 -3.45 -5.15 -15.90
C ILE A 392 -2.89 -5.69 -17.23
N ASP A 393 -2.46 -4.82 -18.14
CA ASP A 393 -1.86 -5.22 -19.41
C ASP A 393 -0.57 -6.04 -19.19
N ALA A 394 0.26 -5.66 -18.21
CA ALA A 394 1.50 -6.37 -17.85
C ALA A 394 1.28 -7.72 -17.18
N THR A 395 0.04 -8.08 -16.83
CA THR A 395 -0.32 -9.47 -16.44
C THR A 395 -0.66 -10.36 -17.64
N GLY A 396 -0.76 -9.78 -18.85
CA GLY A 396 -1.20 -10.49 -20.06
C GLY A 396 -2.73 -10.61 -20.18
N TRP A 397 -3.48 -9.82 -19.40
CA TRP A 397 -4.93 -9.77 -19.50
C TRP A 397 -5.39 -9.21 -20.87
N PRO A 398 -6.51 -9.70 -21.46
CA PRO A 398 -7.47 -10.67 -20.94
C PRO A 398 -7.20 -12.14 -21.35
N ASP A 399 -6.08 -12.45 -21.99
CA ASP A 399 -5.78 -13.83 -22.40
C ASP A 399 -5.40 -14.71 -21.20
N ARG A 400 -6.41 -15.37 -20.62
CA ARG A 400 -6.27 -16.26 -19.46
C ARG A 400 -5.48 -17.55 -19.73
N THR A 401 -5.21 -17.86 -20.99
CA THR A 401 -4.54 -19.11 -21.40
C THR A 401 -3.05 -18.93 -21.63
N SER A 402 -2.61 -17.69 -21.84
CA SER A 402 -1.22 -17.36 -22.09
C SER A 402 -0.31 -17.78 -20.94
N ARG A 403 0.72 -18.56 -21.27
CA ARG A 403 1.83 -18.90 -20.37
C ARG A 403 3.07 -18.03 -20.61
N LYS A 404 2.94 -16.98 -21.43
CA LYS A 404 4.05 -16.07 -21.77
C LYS A 404 4.15 -14.98 -20.71
N TRP A 405 5.37 -14.72 -20.23
CA TRP A 405 5.66 -13.59 -19.34
C TRP A 405 5.29 -12.26 -19.99
N ALA A 406 4.45 -11.47 -19.32
CA ALA A 406 4.00 -10.16 -19.78
C ALA A 406 4.65 -8.98 -19.03
N GLY A 407 5.49 -9.25 -18.03
CA GLY A 407 6.25 -8.25 -17.28
C GLY A 407 5.92 -8.22 -15.79
N LEU A 408 4.65 -8.46 -15.43
CA LEU A 408 4.14 -8.56 -14.05
C LEU A 408 3.17 -9.73 -13.89
N GLY A 409 3.27 -10.73 -14.76
CA GLY A 409 2.29 -11.81 -14.77
C GLY A 409 2.23 -12.60 -16.05
N ARG A 410 1.31 -13.56 -16.04
CA ARG A 410 0.93 -14.42 -17.16
C ARG A 410 -0.54 -14.76 -17.03
N GLY A 411 -1.24 -14.91 -18.15
CA GLY A 411 -2.62 -15.37 -18.11
C GLY A 411 -3.57 -14.41 -17.41
N GLY A 412 -3.20 -13.14 -17.21
CA GLY A 412 -3.98 -12.21 -16.39
C GLY A 412 -3.76 -12.30 -14.88
N VAL A 413 -2.90 -13.21 -14.41
CA VAL A 413 -2.57 -13.37 -12.99
C VAL A 413 -1.30 -12.59 -12.67
N LEU A 414 -1.39 -11.74 -11.64
CA LEU A 414 -0.27 -10.97 -11.11
C LEU A 414 0.77 -11.91 -10.51
N GLU A 415 2.04 -11.73 -10.87
CA GLU A 415 3.13 -12.62 -10.49
C GLU A 415 4.41 -11.80 -10.25
N GLU A 416 5.21 -12.18 -9.24
CA GLU A 416 6.58 -11.70 -9.12
C GLU A 416 7.52 -12.54 -9.99
N ILE A 417 8.62 -11.96 -10.47
CA ILE A 417 9.59 -12.69 -11.30
C ILE A 417 10.08 -13.99 -10.63
N CYS A 418 10.17 -13.99 -9.31
CA CYS A 418 10.64 -15.10 -8.49
C CYS A 418 9.58 -16.19 -8.17
N ASP A 419 8.30 -15.99 -8.51
CA ASP A 419 7.21 -16.91 -8.14
C ASP A 419 7.38 -18.27 -8.80
N SER A 420 7.56 -18.27 -10.11
CA SER A 420 7.70 -19.50 -10.89
C SER A 420 8.88 -20.35 -10.42
N THR A 421 10.00 -19.74 -10.04
CA THR A 421 11.19 -20.41 -9.50
C THR A 421 11.04 -20.84 -8.05
N GLY A 422 10.12 -20.22 -7.29
CA GLY A 422 10.03 -20.39 -5.84
C GLY A 422 11.24 -19.80 -5.11
N SER A 423 11.91 -18.81 -5.71
CA SER A 423 13.12 -18.17 -5.15
C SER A 423 12.83 -16.81 -4.51
N CYS A 424 11.57 -16.49 -4.25
CA CYS A 424 11.19 -15.23 -3.64
C CYS A 424 11.77 -15.09 -2.23
N SER A 425 12.36 -13.93 -1.97
CA SER A 425 12.72 -13.54 -0.61
C SER A 425 11.46 -13.25 0.21
N GLN A 426 11.65 -13.09 1.51
CA GLN A 426 10.58 -12.67 2.42
C GLN A 426 9.94 -11.35 1.99
N ASN A 427 10.74 -10.41 1.47
CA ASN A 427 10.23 -9.13 0.97
C ASN A 427 9.25 -9.36 -0.19
N SER A 428 9.69 -10.11 -1.21
CA SER A 428 8.91 -10.32 -2.42
C SER A 428 7.61 -11.05 -2.15
N GLN A 429 7.57 -11.93 -1.14
CA GLN A 429 6.33 -12.60 -0.69
C GLN A 429 5.23 -11.66 -0.20
N THR A 430 5.53 -10.37 0.06
CA THR A 430 4.55 -9.36 0.49
C THR A 430 4.03 -8.50 -0.66
N PHE A 431 4.77 -8.38 -1.77
CA PHE A 431 4.59 -7.30 -2.75
C PHE A 431 3.22 -7.27 -3.44
N LYS A 432 2.68 -8.43 -3.86
CA LYS A 432 1.35 -8.46 -4.50
C LYS A 432 0.25 -8.00 -3.55
N GLY A 433 0.38 -8.33 -2.26
CA GLY A 433 -0.57 -7.91 -1.22
C GLY A 433 -0.61 -6.40 -1.08
N ILE A 434 0.57 -5.77 -1.01
CA ILE A 434 0.71 -4.30 -1.00
C ILE A 434 0.02 -3.69 -2.22
N PHE A 435 0.27 -4.23 -3.42
CA PHE A 435 -0.40 -3.75 -4.63
C PHE A 435 -1.92 -3.76 -4.50
N PHE A 436 -2.52 -4.89 -4.08
CA PHE A 436 -3.99 -4.99 -3.94
C PHE A 436 -4.54 -4.11 -2.82
N HIS A 437 -3.80 -3.93 -1.72
CA HIS A 437 -4.19 -2.99 -0.66
C HIS A 437 -4.32 -1.56 -1.21
N HIS A 438 -3.29 -1.05 -1.88
CA HIS A 438 -3.31 0.32 -2.40
C HIS A 438 -4.23 0.51 -3.60
N LEU A 439 -4.42 -0.51 -4.44
CA LEU A 439 -5.45 -0.51 -5.49
C LEU A 439 -6.86 -0.39 -4.86
N THR A 440 -7.09 -1.11 -3.76
CA THR A 440 -8.35 -1.02 -3.02
C THR A 440 -8.53 0.36 -2.42
N GLU A 441 -7.51 0.92 -1.77
CA GLU A 441 -7.58 2.29 -1.25
C GLU A 441 -7.83 3.32 -2.34
N PHE A 442 -7.22 3.16 -3.52
CA PHE A 442 -7.46 4.05 -4.65
C PHE A 442 -8.91 4.03 -5.09
N CYS A 443 -9.54 2.86 -5.15
CA CYS A 443 -10.85 2.68 -5.79
C CYS A 443 -12.05 2.57 -4.86
N ARG A 444 -11.87 2.33 -3.56
CA ARG A 444 -13.01 2.20 -2.63
C ARG A 444 -13.87 3.47 -2.62
N PRO A 445 -15.15 3.38 -2.25
CA PRO A 445 -16.00 4.55 -2.03
C PRO A 445 -15.38 5.55 -1.05
N ILE A 446 -15.71 6.83 -1.19
CA ILE A 446 -15.29 7.85 -0.22
C ILE A 446 -15.97 7.64 1.13
N HIS A 447 -15.20 7.78 2.21
CA HIS A 447 -15.73 7.70 3.57
C HIS A 447 -16.37 9.03 4.02
N PRO A 448 -17.22 9.05 5.07
CA PRO A 448 -17.83 10.27 5.57
C PRO A 448 -16.82 11.40 5.87
N GLN A 449 -15.67 11.06 6.46
CA GLN A 449 -14.61 12.03 6.72
C GLN A 449 -14.02 12.63 5.43
N GLU A 450 -13.85 11.82 4.38
CA GLU A 450 -13.30 12.25 3.09
C GLU A 450 -14.26 13.16 2.33
N ALA A 451 -15.57 12.87 2.41
CA ALA A 451 -16.59 13.75 1.88
C ALA A 451 -16.53 15.15 2.52
N ARG A 452 -16.21 15.24 3.83
CA ARG A 452 -16.01 16.52 4.51
C ARG A 452 -14.77 17.27 4.01
N PHE A 453 -13.68 16.57 3.66
CA PHE A 453 -12.49 17.19 3.05
C PHE A 453 -12.81 17.83 1.70
N LEU A 454 -13.55 17.13 0.84
CA LEU A 454 -13.96 17.63 -0.46
C LEU A 454 -14.99 18.77 -0.34
N ALA A 455 -15.88 18.70 0.64
CA ALA A 455 -16.85 19.76 0.89
C ALA A 455 -16.19 21.06 1.42
N SER A 456 -15.11 20.96 2.20
CA SER A 456 -14.39 22.14 2.71
C SER A 456 -13.48 22.78 1.66
N SER A 457 -12.84 21.99 0.79
CA SER A 457 -12.01 22.52 -0.31
C SER A 457 -12.84 23.28 -1.35
N ASN A 458 -14.08 22.83 -1.60
CA ASN A 458 -14.98 23.41 -2.60
C ASN A 458 -15.64 24.74 -2.20
N GLN A 459 -15.41 25.25 -0.98
CA GLN A 459 -15.90 26.58 -0.58
C GLN A 459 -15.14 27.74 -1.28
N THR A 460 -14.21 27.45 -2.19
CA THR A 460 -13.35 28.46 -2.86
C THR A 460 -13.59 28.66 -4.36
N THR A 461 -14.42 27.87 -5.06
CA THR A 461 -14.71 28.07 -6.50
C THR A 461 -16.08 27.49 -6.93
N GLU A 462 -16.95 28.37 -7.43
CA GLU A 462 -18.16 28.20 -8.29
C GLU A 462 -19.25 27.13 -7.99
N GLU A 463 -20.47 27.44 -8.45
CA GLU A 463 -21.78 26.96 -7.95
C GLU A 463 -22.18 25.51 -8.32
N HIS A 464 -21.26 24.67 -8.80
CA HIS A 464 -21.50 23.24 -9.03
C HIS A 464 -20.27 22.43 -8.64
N SER A 465 -20.47 21.34 -7.90
CA SER A 465 -19.37 20.55 -7.35
C SER A 465 -18.64 19.73 -8.41
N GLU A 466 -17.58 20.27 -9.02
CA GLU A 466 -16.75 19.54 -10.00
C GLU A 466 -16.16 18.22 -9.44
N TRP A 467 -16.08 18.07 -8.10
CA TRP A 467 -15.54 16.87 -7.49
C TRP A 467 -16.49 15.66 -7.55
N GLN A 468 -17.82 15.85 -7.58
CA GLN A 468 -18.79 14.75 -7.68
C GLN A 468 -18.67 14.07 -9.04
N ASP A 469 -18.67 14.85 -10.12
CA ASP A 469 -18.51 14.34 -11.48
C ASP A 469 -17.16 13.61 -11.64
N THR A 470 -16.11 14.17 -11.04
CA THR A 470 -14.78 13.53 -11.00
C THR A 470 -14.80 12.21 -10.23
N TYR A 471 -15.51 12.17 -9.10
CA TYR A 471 -15.66 10.98 -8.27
C TYR A 471 -16.49 9.89 -8.98
N GLU A 472 -17.60 10.25 -9.61
CA GLU A 472 -18.43 9.33 -10.39
C GLU A 472 -17.65 8.73 -11.57
N TRP A 473 -16.91 9.57 -12.30
CA TRP A 473 -16.00 9.10 -13.36
C TRP A 473 -14.96 8.11 -12.82
N HIS A 474 -14.36 8.42 -11.66
CA HIS A 474 -13.36 7.60 -11.03
C HIS A 474 -13.92 6.24 -10.59
N GLN A 475 -15.09 6.24 -9.93
CA GLN A 475 -15.79 5.01 -9.51
C GLN A 475 -16.21 4.16 -10.70
N ALA A 476 -16.77 4.76 -11.76
CA ALA A 476 -17.12 4.06 -12.99
C ALA A 476 -15.88 3.38 -13.61
N ARG A 477 -14.73 4.07 -13.60
CA ARG A 477 -13.48 3.51 -14.11
C ARG A 477 -12.93 2.39 -13.23
N CYS A 478 -13.00 2.54 -11.90
CA CYS A 478 -12.65 1.49 -10.95
C CYS A 478 -13.51 0.23 -11.15
N GLY A 479 -14.82 0.37 -11.40
CA GLY A 479 -15.73 -0.75 -11.67
C GLY A 479 -15.27 -1.62 -12.85
N THR A 480 -14.57 -1.06 -13.83
CA THR A 480 -14.05 -1.83 -14.99
C THR A 480 -12.99 -2.87 -14.63
N TYR A 481 -12.39 -2.77 -13.44
CA TYR A 481 -11.33 -3.69 -12.98
C TYR A 481 -11.86 -4.96 -12.31
N LEU A 482 -13.16 -5.03 -11.98
CA LEU A 482 -13.78 -6.12 -11.23
C LEU A 482 -13.40 -7.51 -11.78
N LYS A 483 -13.54 -7.72 -13.10
CA LYS A 483 -13.27 -9.03 -13.72
C LYS A 483 -11.81 -9.48 -13.58
N TRP A 484 -10.88 -8.53 -13.55
CA TRP A 484 -9.45 -8.83 -13.38
C TRP A 484 -9.11 -9.09 -11.90
N ILE A 485 -9.72 -8.33 -10.98
CA ILE A 485 -9.58 -8.54 -9.54
C ILE A 485 -10.14 -9.91 -9.14
N GLU A 486 -11.35 -10.23 -9.59
CA GLU A 486 -11.98 -11.54 -9.38
C GLU A 486 -11.12 -12.68 -9.93
N HIS A 487 -10.52 -12.50 -11.10
CA HIS A 487 -9.61 -13.49 -11.66
C HIS A 487 -8.38 -13.73 -10.76
N ASN A 488 -7.78 -12.68 -10.21
CA ASN A 488 -6.64 -12.78 -9.31
C ASN A 488 -7.01 -13.34 -7.93
N ALA A 489 -8.16 -12.95 -7.37
CA ALA A 489 -8.67 -13.51 -6.13
C ALA A 489 -8.91 -15.02 -6.26
N ASN A 490 -9.57 -15.46 -7.34
CA ASN A 490 -9.75 -16.87 -7.64
C ASN A 490 -8.41 -17.60 -7.85
N ALA A 491 -7.43 -16.97 -8.50
CA ALA A 491 -6.09 -17.50 -8.64
C ALA A 491 -5.40 -17.72 -7.28
N ALA A 492 -5.50 -16.75 -6.37
CA ALA A 492 -4.98 -16.88 -5.02
C ALA A 492 -5.68 -17.98 -4.22
N LEU A 493 -7.02 -18.05 -4.26
CA LEU A 493 -7.83 -19.06 -3.56
C LEU A 493 -7.46 -20.50 -3.97
N MET A 494 -7.11 -20.71 -5.24
CA MET A 494 -6.67 -22.01 -5.75
C MET A 494 -5.33 -22.48 -5.17
N THR A 495 -4.56 -21.60 -4.53
CA THR A 495 -3.29 -21.95 -3.88
C THR A 495 -3.44 -22.39 -2.43
N ARG A 496 -4.63 -22.26 -1.83
CA ARG A 496 -4.86 -22.68 -0.44
C ARG A 496 -4.57 -24.16 -0.27
N ASP A 497 -3.82 -24.50 0.78
CA ASP A 497 -3.63 -25.88 1.22
C ASP A 497 -4.80 -26.35 2.11
N GLU A 498 -4.66 -27.54 2.70
CA GLU A 498 -5.65 -28.14 3.60
C GLU A 498 -5.87 -27.32 4.89
N ASP A 499 -4.90 -26.50 5.28
CA ASP A 499 -4.96 -25.64 6.47
C ASP A 499 -5.41 -24.20 6.12
N GLY A 500 -5.80 -23.96 4.87
CA GLY A 500 -6.25 -22.64 4.39
C GLY A 500 -5.12 -21.65 4.10
N LYS A 501 -3.85 -22.09 4.10
CA LYS A 501 -2.67 -21.22 3.92
C LYS A 501 -2.43 -20.92 2.45
N PHE A 502 -2.29 -19.63 2.12
CA PHE A 502 -2.10 -19.17 0.75
C PHE A 502 -0.66 -19.33 0.26
N GLY A 503 -0.52 -19.68 -1.02
CA GLY A 503 0.76 -19.80 -1.71
C GLY A 503 1.22 -18.52 -2.41
N MET A 504 2.52 -18.46 -2.71
CA MET A 504 3.13 -17.33 -3.42
C MET A 504 2.75 -17.27 -4.91
N TRP A 505 2.74 -18.41 -5.60
CA TRP A 505 2.53 -18.51 -7.04
C TRP A 505 1.09 -18.85 -7.40
N TRP A 506 0.29 -17.81 -7.62
CA TRP A 506 -1.16 -17.91 -7.92
C TRP A 506 -1.50 -18.57 -9.26
N GLY A 507 -0.53 -18.68 -10.18
CA GLY A 507 -0.72 -19.36 -11.47
C GLY A 507 -0.77 -20.89 -11.40
N ARG A 508 -0.63 -21.48 -10.20
CA ARG A 508 -0.61 -22.93 -9.96
C ARG A 508 -1.58 -23.33 -8.86
N LYS A 509 -2.51 -24.22 -9.21
CA LYS A 509 -3.48 -24.77 -8.26
C LYS A 509 -2.77 -25.73 -7.29
N TYR A 510 -3.22 -25.75 -6.04
CA TYR A 510 -2.75 -26.70 -5.03
C TYR A 510 -2.84 -28.15 -5.53
N ARG A 511 -1.78 -28.93 -5.31
CA ARG A 511 -1.61 -30.33 -5.76
C ARG A 511 -1.68 -30.54 -7.27
N GLN A 512 -1.55 -29.48 -8.06
CA GLN A 512 -1.31 -29.61 -9.50
C GLN A 512 0.16 -29.96 -9.71
N LEU A 513 0.44 -31.20 -10.13
CA LEU A 513 1.79 -31.76 -10.27
C LEU A 513 2.16 -32.01 -11.74
N ASP A 514 1.96 -31.02 -12.60
CA ASP A 514 2.31 -31.12 -14.02
C ASP A 514 3.81 -30.92 -14.25
N ASN A 515 4.40 -31.54 -15.28
CA ASN A 515 5.75 -31.19 -15.76
C ASN A 515 5.72 -29.84 -16.49
N ALA A 516 5.18 -28.82 -15.85
CA ALA A 516 5.28 -27.47 -16.35
C ALA A 516 6.77 -27.15 -16.48
N ILE A 517 7.21 -26.94 -17.72
CA ILE A 517 8.39 -26.13 -17.97
C ILE A 517 8.14 -24.87 -17.14
N MET A 518 8.92 -24.68 -16.08
CA MET A 518 8.88 -23.47 -15.26
C MET A 518 9.12 -22.33 -16.25
N THR A 519 8.05 -21.70 -16.73
CA THR A 519 8.11 -20.73 -17.81
C THR A 519 8.95 -19.59 -17.28
N THR A 520 10.14 -19.42 -17.83
CA THR A 520 11.13 -18.51 -17.28
C THR A 520 10.55 -17.09 -17.25
N SER A 521 10.47 -16.51 -16.05
CA SER A 521 10.25 -15.08 -15.89
C SER A 521 11.55 -14.38 -16.23
N HIS A 522 11.51 -13.40 -17.13
CA HIS A 522 12.71 -12.72 -17.60
C HIS A 522 12.79 -11.34 -16.98
N LEU A 523 13.94 -11.04 -16.40
CA LEU A 523 14.28 -9.70 -15.94
C LEU A 523 14.30 -8.72 -17.13
N PRO A 524 13.77 -7.50 -16.97
CA PRO A 524 13.95 -6.44 -17.95
C PRO A 524 15.44 -6.16 -18.21
N ARG A 525 15.77 -5.68 -19.41
CA ARG A 525 17.16 -5.35 -19.76
C ARG A 525 17.70 -4.23 -18.86
N GLY A 526 18.74 -4.54 -18.08
CA GLY A 526 19.35 -3.59 -17.14
C GLY A 526 18.78 -3.68 -15.72
N ALA A 527 17.91 -4.66 -15.45
CA ALA A 527 17.37 -4.91 -14.13
C ALA A 527 18.37 -5.66 -13.24
N ILE A 528 18.46 -5.22 -11.99
CA ILE A 528 19.19 -5.88 -10.91
C ILE A 528 18.16 -6.13 -9.80
N ASP A 529 17.96 -7.39 -9.44
CA ASP A 529 16.96 -7.79 -8.45
C ASP A 529 17.57 -7.83 -7.03
N TYR A 530 17.74 -6.65 -6.45
CA TYR A 530 18.26 -6.49 -5.09
C TYR A 530 17.35 -7.14 -4.05
N ARG A 531 16.03 -7.14 -4.26
CA ARG A 531 15.06 -7.62 -3.25
C ARG A 531 15.11 -9.14 -3.08
N ASN A 532 15.46 -9.90 -4.13
CA ASN A 532 15.62 -11.35 -4.03
C ASN A 532 17.08 -11.81 -3.82
N TYR A 533 18.08 -11.04 -4.27
CA TYR A 533 19.48 -11.51 -4.28
C TYR A 533 20.47 -10.61 -3.52
N GLY A 534 20.06 -9.44 -3.00
CA GLY A 534 20.90 -8.54 -2.23
C GLY A 534 22.20 -8.17 -2.96
N ASP A 535 23.32 -8.13 -2.23
CA ASP A 535 24.65 -7.81 -2.77
C ASP A 535 25.13 -8.83 -3.83
N GLN A 536 24.60 -10.06 -3.83
CA GLN A 536 24.92 -11.06 -4.85
C GLN A 536 24.30 -10.72 -6.21
N ALA A 537 23.37 -9.76 -6.26
CA ALA A 537 22.80 -9.27 -7.51
C ALA A 537 23.86 -8.53 -8.35
N GLU A 538 24.73 -7.73 -7.73
CA GLU A 538 25.82 -7.01 -8.39
C GLU A 538 27.03 -7.93 -8.60
N GLY A 539 27.21 -8.41 -9.83
CA GLY A 539 28.26 -9.38 -10.18
C GLY A 539 27.73 -10.77 -10.56
N SER A 540 26.41 -10.94 -10.57
CA SER A 540 25.76 -12.12 -11.15
C SER A 540 25.76 -12.07 -12.70
N GLU A 541 26.95 -12.13 -13.30
CA GLU A 541 27.16 -12.60 -14.68
C GLU A 541 26.49 -13.95 -15.04
N PRO A 542 26.08 -14.88 -14.12
CA PRO A 542 25.47 -16.13 -14.56
C PRO A 542 24.10 -16.02 -15.24
N LEU A 543 23.37 -14.90 -15.11
CA LEU A 543 22.08 -14.74 -15.79
C LEU A 543 22.16 -14.01 -17.14
N ALA A 544 23.27 -13.33 -17.43
CA ALA A 544 23.58 -12.81 -18.77
C ALA A 544 23.91 -13.95 -19.77
N GLY A 545 24.35 -15.11 -19.27
CA GLY A 545 24.74 -16.27 -20.07
C GLY A 545 23.59 -17.12 -20.63
N MET A 546 22.39 -17.09 -20.02
CA MET A 546 21.26 -17.94 -20.47
C MET A 546 20.45 -17.37 -21.64
N LEU A 547 20.77 -16.16 -22.12
CA LEU A 547 20.12 -15.53 -23.28
C LEU A 547 21.05 -15.33 -24.50
N ARG A 548 22.27 -15.89 -24.49
CA ARG A 548 23.02 -16.20 -25.73
C ARG A 548 22.66 -17.60 -26.24
N GLY A 549 21.37 -17.94 -26.26
CA GLY A 549 20.91 -19.10 -27.00
C GLY A 549 21.11 -18.85 -28.50
N PHE A 550 21.60 -19.85 -29.23
CA PHE A 550 21.29 -20.04 -30.65
C PHE A 550 21.92 -19.12 -31.71
N ALA A 551 23.11 -18.55 -31.50
CA ALA A 551 23.91 -17.99 -32.61
C ALA A 551 25.43 -18.03 -32.37
N SER A 552 26.04 -19.21 -32.54
CA SER A 552 27.37 -19.43 -33.18
C SER A 552 27.80 -20.88 -32.95
N GLN A 553 27.40 -21.75 -33.88
CA GLN A 553 28.21 -22.92 -34.20
C GLN A 553 29.45 -22.43 -34.98
N LEU A 554 30.59 -23.10 -34.75
CA LEU A 554 31.89 -22.97 -35.44
C LEU A 554 32.70 -21.75 -34.95
N THR A 555 33.88 -21.83 -34.36
CA THR A 555 35.03 -22.76 -34.50
C THR A 555 35.98 -22.69 -33.27
N ASP A 556 36.84 -23.71 -33.13
CA ASP A 556 38.10 -23.81 -32.35
C ASP A 556 38.91 -22.48 -32.27
N ASP A 557 39.77 -22.20 -31.27
CA ASP A 557 40.89 -23.02 -30.80
C ASP A 557 41.58 -22.46 -29.52
N GLN A 558 42.49 -23.27 -29.00
CA GLN A 558 43.33 -23.30 -27.77
C GLN A 558 44.04 -22.04 -27.23
N SER A 559 44.21 -21.97 -25.89
CA SER A 559 45.49 -21.87 -25.11
C SER A 559 45.23 -21.35 -23.66
N ALA A 560 45.38 -22.12 -22.57
CA ALA A 560 46.57 -22.27 -21.70
C ALA A 560 47.25 -20.92 -21.33
N SER A 561 47.63 -20.53 -20.10
CA SER A 561 47.83 -21.09 -18.74
C SER A 561 48.20 -19.85 -17.85
N PHE A 562 47.97 -19.74 -16.54
CA PHE A 562 48.76 -20.32 -15.44
C PHE A 562 48.21 -19.82 -14.08
N GLU A 563 48.32 -20.69 -13.08
CA GLU A 563 47.85 -20.60 -11.71
C GLU A 563 48.68 -19.68 -10.80
N HIS A 564 48.05 -19.10 -9.77
CA HIS A 564 48.62 -19.05 -8.43
C HIS A 564 47.55 -19.31 -7.37
N GLU A 565 47.89 -20.20 -6.45
CA GLU A 565 47.01 -21.05 -5.67
C GLU A 565 47.18 -20.75 -4.16
N LYS A 566 46.09 -20.99 -3.41
CA LYS A 566 45.97 -21.36 -1.96
C LYS A 566 45.43 -20.31 -0.96
N PRO A 567 44.72 -20.74 0.12
CA PRO A 567 43.84 -21.91 0.23
C PRO A 567 42.52 -21.69 1.02
N GLY A 568 41.45 -22.29 0.52
CA GLY A 568 40.51 -23.15 1.26
C GLY A 568 39.70 -22.62 2.45
N LEU A 569 38.46 -22.20 2.19
CA LEU A 569 37.30 -22.64 2.98
C LEU A 569 36.18 -23.04 2.01
N SER A 570 36.02 -24.36 1.85
CA SER A 570 34.99 -24.96 1.01
C SER A 570 33.62 -24.88 1.68
N TYR A 571 32.74 -24.04 1.16
CA TYR A 571 31.30 -24.29 1.27
C TYR A 571 30.87 -25.10 0.03
N PRO A 572 30.07 -26.16 0.16
CA PRO A 572 29.65 -26.95 -0.98
C PRO A 572 28.80 -26.06 -1.88
N GLY A 573 29.32 -25.74 -3.06
CA GLY A 573 28.57 -25.10 -4.13
C GLY A 573 27.39 -26.01 -4.48
N ARG A 574 26.18 -25.63 -4.05
CA ARG A 574 24.96 -26.14 -4.67
C ARG A 574 24.95 -25.61 -6.09
N THR A 575 25.38 -26.44 -7.03
CA THR A 575 24.81 -26.43 -8.37
C THR A 575 23.30 -26.35 -8.22
N TYR A 576 22.68 -25.32 -8.80
CA TYR A 576 21.22 -25.22 -8.89
C TYR A 576 20.72 -26.39 -9.75
N GLU A 577 20.56 -27.54 -9.12
CA GLU A 577 19.62 -28.54 -9.61
C GLU A 577 18.26 -27.87 -9.57
N GLN A 578 17.75 -27.61 -10.77
CA GLN A 578 16.34 -27.44 -11.08
C GLN A 578 15.51 -28.24 -10.07
N THR A 579 14.90 -27.56 -9.10
CA THR A 579 14.23 -28.20 -7.96
C THR A 579 13.04 -29.00 -8.49
N ARG A 580 13.31 -30.25 -8.91
CA ARG A 580 12.27 -31.26 -9.11
C ARG A 580 11.52 -31.35 -7.78
N LEU A 581 10.19 -31.44 -7.86
CA LEU A 581 9.31 -31.73 -6.74
C LEU A 581 9.96 -32.82 -5.87
N THR A 582 10.52 -32.44 -4.72
CA THR A 582 11.21 -33.38 -3.84
C THR A 582 10.15 -34.07 -3.00
N LYS A 583 10.07 -35.39 -3.13
CA LYS A 583 9.25 -36.24 -2.26
C LYS A 583 9.75 -36.08 -0.82
N VAL A 584 8.98 -35.39 0.02
CA VAL A 584 9.24 -35.33 1.45
C VAL A 584 8.60 -36.57 2.07
N GLN A 585 9.41 -37.43 2.70
CA GLN A 585 8.91 -38.55 3.49
C GLN A 585 8.63 -38.05 4.90
N ASP A 586 7.37 -38.00 5.28
CA ASP A 586 6.92 -37.87 6.66
C ASP A 586 5.95 -39.02 6.98
N ASN A 587 6.16 -39.71 8.10
CA ASN A 587 5.34 -40.84 8.58
C ASN A 587 4.96 -41.92 7.53
N GLY A 588 5.87 -42.25 6.61
CA GLY A 588 5.65 -43.33 5.63
C GLY A 588 4.65 -42.98 4.52
N GLN A 589 4.13 -41.75 4.46
CA GLN A 589 3.39 -41.22 3.32
C GLN A 589 4.33 -40.33 2.49
N VAL A 590 4.44 -40.64 1.20
CA VAL A 590 5.10 -39.77 0.23
C VAL A 590 4.13 -38.63 -0.07
N ARG A 591 4.28 -37.47 0.58
CA ARG A 591 3.61 -36.24 0.14
C ARG A 591 4.47 -35.63 -0.97
N GLU A 592 3.95 -35.65 -2.20
CA GLU A 592 4.59 -34.94 -3.32
C GLU A 592 4.44 -33.43 -3.05
N SER A 593 5.57 -32.71 -2.97
CA SER A 593 5.64 -31.31 -2.52
C SER A 593 4.86 -30.37 -3.46
N ASP A 594 3.97 -29.51 -2.95
CA ASP A 594 3.25 -28.54 -3.77
C ASP A 594 4.18 -27.45 -4.34
N TYR A 595 3.77 -26.79 -5.43
CA TYR A 595 4.58 -25.72 -6.02
C TYR A 595 4.85 -24.57 -5.04
N ASN A 596 3.87 -24.28 -4.18
CA ASN A 596 3.95 -23.19 -3.21
C ASN A 596 4.65 -23.59 -1.91
N ASP A 597 5.09 -24.84 -1.77
CA ASP A 597 5.93 -25.29 -0.64
C ASP A 597 7.43 -25.13 -0.93
N ARG A 598 7.81 -24.70 -2.15
CA ARG A 598 9.20 -24.41 -2.50
C ARG A 598 9.73 -23.17 -1.79
N GLY A 599 11.05 -23.12 -1.63
CA GLY A 599 11.74 -21.94 -1.09
C GLY A 599 11.32 -21.70 0.36
N ARG A 600 10.74 -20.52 0.63
CA ARG A 600 10.19 -20.17 1.94
C ARG A 600 8.83 -20.80 2.23
N GLY A 601 8.18 -21.39 1.23
CA GLY A 601 6.86 -22.01 1.36
C GLY A 601 5.73 -20.98 1.56
N ARG A 602 4.65 -21.43 2.19
CA ARG A 602 3.52 -20.59 2.61
C ARG A 602 3.88 -19.87 3.92
N THR A 603 3.94 -18.55 3.87
CA THR A 603 4.35 -17.69 4.98
C THR A 603 3.22 -16.73 5.38
N VAL A 604 3.42 -15.98 6.46
CA VAL A 604 2.47 -14.94 6.85
C VAL A 604 2.34 -13.85 5.77
N GLU A 605 3.42 -13.57 5.03
CA GLU A 605 3.41 -12.63 3.90
C GLU A 605 2.51 -13.15 2.77
N THR A 606 2.64 -14.44 2.40
CA THR A 606 1.78 -15.02 1.36
C THR A 606 0.32 -15.10 1.80
N GLN A 607 0.07 -15.40 3.08
CA GLN A 607 -1.26 -15.33 3.69
C GLN A 607 -1.85 -13.92 3.59
N SER A 608 -1.05 -12.90 3.91
CA SER A 608 -1.47 -11.51 3.86
C SER A 608 -1.81 -11.03 2.45
N MET A 609 -1.13 -11.54 1.43
CA MET A 609 -1.52 -11.27 0.04
C MET A 609 -2.90 -11.84 -0.29
N GLY A 610 -3.23 -13.03 0.25
CA GLY A 610 -4.56 -13.63 0.15
C GLY A 610 -5.63 -12.73 0.77
N VAL A 611 -5.39 -12.24 1.99
CA VAL A 611 -6.28 -11.27 2.66
C VAL A 611 -6.45 -10.01 1.81
N ALA A 612 -5.37 -9.43 1.30
CA ALA A 612 -5.43 -8.18 0.54
C ALA A 612 -6.21 -8.30 -0.79
N VAL A 613 -6.04 -9.38 -1.55
CA VAL A 613 -6.76 -9.58 -2.82
C VAL A 613 -8.24 -9.94 -2.59
N LEU A 614 -8.55 -10.68 -1.52
CA LEU A 614 -9.94 -10.98 -1.15
C LEU A 614 -10.66 -9.75 -0.61
N ARG A 615 -9.98 -8.92 0.18
CA ARG A 615 -10.48 -7.60 0.57
C ARG A 615 -10.77 -6.73 -0.65
N ALA A 616 -9.88 -6.73 -1.64
CA ALA A 616 -10.12 -6.03 -2.89
C ALA A 616 -11.39 -6.54 -3.58
N LEU A 617 -11.54 -7.85 -3.77
CA LEU A 617 -12.76 -8.41 -4.38
C LEU A 617 -14.02 -8.07 -3.58
N TYR A 618 -13.95 -8.19 -2.25
CA TYR A 618 -15.04 -7.85 -1.34
C TYR A 618 -15.52 -6.40 -1.54
N GLN A 619 -14.58 -5.45 -1.52
CA GLN A 619 -14.89 -4.04 -1.71
C GLN A 619 -15.55 -3.75 -3.07
N TRP A 620 -15.08 -4.38 -4.15
CA TRP A 620 -15.68 -4.19 -5.47
C TRP A 620 -17.09 -4.77 -5.59
N LYS A 621 -17.35 -5.94 -5.00
CA LYS A 621 -18.68 -6.56 -5.04
C LYS A 621 -19.72 -5.71 -4.32
N TYR A 622 -19.40 -5.23 -3.11
CA TYR A 622 -20.33 -4.40 -2.32
C TYR A 622 -20.46 -2.96 -2.89
N ALA A 623 -19.39 -2.36 -3.42
CA ALA A 623 -19.49 -1.06 -4.08
C ALA A 623 -20.37 -1.11 -5.34
N SER A 624 -20.32 -2.22 -6.10
CA SER A 624 -21.13 -2.42 -7.31
C SER A 624 -22.61 -2.68 -7.02
N GLY A 625 -22.93 -3.31 -5.88
CA GLY A 625 -24.31 -3.53 -5.42
C GLY A 625 -25.05 -2.22 -5.13
N SER A 626 -24.41 -1.29 -4.42
CA SER A 626 -25.04 0.01 -4.07
C SER A 626 -25.24 0.96 -5.25
N ALA A 627 -24.58 0.71 -6.39
CA ALA A 627 -24.71 1.52 -7.60
C ALA A 627 -26.00 1.18 -8.38
N ILE A 628 -26.48 -0.07 -8.29
CA ILE A 628 -27.70 -0.50 -8.95
C ILE A 628 -28.94 0.06 -8.23
N GLU A 629 -28.90 0.14 -6.90
CA GLU A 629 -30.01 0.69 -6.09
C GLU A 629 -30.14 2.22 -6.14
N ARG A 630 -29.05 2.95 -6.43
CA ARG A 630 -29.10 4.41 -6.57
C ARG A 630 -29.62 4.93 -7.91
N THR A 631 -29.86 4.03 -8.87
CA THR A 631 -30.44 4.34 -10.19
C THR A 631 -31.87 3.82 -10.39
N ALA A 632 -32.50 3.25 -9.35
CA ALA A 632 -33.87 2.73 -9.39
C ALA A 632 -34.88 3.72 -8.79
#